data_AF-A0A7C9C139-F1
#
_entry.id   AF-A0A7C9C139-F1
#
_cell.length_a   1.000
_cell.length_b   1.000
_cell.length_c   1.000
_cell.angle_alpha   90.00
_cell.angle_beta   90.00
_cell.angle_gamma   90.00
#
_symmetry.space_group_name_H-M   'P 1'
#
loop_
_entity.id
_entity.type
_entity.pdbx_description
1 polymer ?
#
loop_
_entity_poly.entity_id
_entity_poly.type
_entity_poly.pdbx_seq_one_letter_code
_entity_poly.pdbx_strand_id
1 'polypeptide(L)'
;MDIRLANFGPKNYLWPECRDGAAIAMIEDVDLWPLRVNEDREGYVALAVATKKSVTGKALTRNAAGRWYNLPDIFSHSNGDIWLHREKDELWWTISKPDPSSTTLEKSRAPGQEGTMIYVMRKPVEPWSNKNRKGARLLWGAIHPVAQDFLWNRGTTVRLRPENVAYAHALINGEDLSFWHSRSNWKKAIENSRKGLPSVEDVVGRAALTMAYMATHTSANSNGQEVTRTIKNKEVKFANNSIFADYVKELILAQEEACAITGLPLQYPNEADDPEMICSLDRIDSDGHYEAGNLQVVCRFVNRWKSDSNDNEFRRLIGILQRSTPAF
;
A
#
# COMPACT_ATOMS: atom_id res chain seq x y z
N MET A 1 27.79 8.28 -8.48
CA MET A 1 26.72 7.61 -7.71
C MET A 1 26.04 8.67 -6.88
N ASP A 2 24.84 9.06 -7.29
CA ASP A 2 24.00 10.02 -6.60
C ASP A 2 22.89 9.32 -5.83
N ILE A 3 22.33 9.99 -4.82
CA ILE A 3 21.10 9.54 -4.14
C ILE A 3 19.97 10.50 -4.48
N ARG A 4 18.82 9.97 -4.91
CA ARG A 4 17.64 10.74 -5.29
C ARG A 4 16.40 10.25 -4.55
N LEU A 5 15.51 11.17 -4.23
CA LEU A 5 14.18 10.86 -3.73
C LEU A 5 13.24 10.71 -4.93
N ALA A 6 12.68 9.53 -5.14
CA ALA A 6 11.73 9.23 -6.20
C ALA A 6 10.34 9.80 -5.88
N ASN A 7 9.65 10.26 -6.91
CA ASN A 7 8.24 10.63 -6.87
C ASN A 7 7.51 9.94 -8.02
N PHE A 8 6.39 9.27 -7.73
CA PHE A 8 5.67 8.41 -8.68
C PHE A 8 4.36 9.04 -9.15
N GLY A 9 4.39 10.36 -9.37
CA GLY A 9 3.24 11.15 -9.76
C GLY A 9 2.34 11.56 -8.59
N PRO A 10 1.16 12.14 -8.87
CA PRO A 10 0.22 12.57 -7.84
C PRO A 10 -0.13 11.43 -6.89
N LYS A 11 0.04 11.66 -5.58
CA LYS A 11 -0.14 10.66 -4.52
C LYS A 11 0.65 9.35 -4.74
N ASN A 12 1.72 9.39 -5.54
CA ASN A 12 2.56 8.25 -5.89
C ASN A 12 1.78 7.08 -6.51
N TYR A 13 0.74 7.33 -7.31
CA TYR A 13 -0.12 6.27 -7.83
C TYR A 13 0.62 5.22 -8.69
N LEU A 14 1.77 5.56 -9.30
CA LEU A 14 2.61 4.60 -10.04
C LEU A 14 3.48 3.71 -9.14
N TRP A 15 3.53 3.95 -7.82
CA TRP A 15 4.40 3.22 -6.89
C TRP A 15 4.21 1.70 -6.92
N PRO A 16 2.98 1.14 -6.85
CA PRO A 16 2.81 -0.32 -6.83
C PRO A 16 3.44 -1.01 -8.04
N GLU A 17 3.25 -0.43 -9.23
CA GLU A 17 3.83 -0.97 -10.47
C GLU A 17 5.34 -0.81 -10.54
N CYS A 18 5.86 0.31 -10.04
CA CYS A 18 7.30 0.55 -9.97
C CYS A 18 7.99 -0.42 -9.00
N ARG A 19 7.35 -0.68 -7.85
CA ARG A 19 7.82 -1.64 -6.84
C ARG A 19 7.85 -3.05 -7.41
N ASP A 20 6.73 -3.50 -7.97
CA ASP A 20 6.55 -4.89 -8.41
C ASP A 20 7.29 -5.18 -9.73
N GLY A 21 7.40 -4.17 -10.60
CA GLY A 21 8.09 -4.26 -11.89
C GLY A 21 9.58 -3.89 -11.86
N ALA A 22 10.16 -3.64 -10.68
CA ALA A 22 11.55 -3.20 -10.52
C ALA A 22 11.91 -2.02 -11.44
N ALA A 23 11.09 -0.97 -11.38
CA ALA A 23 11.28 0.27 -12.14
C ALA A 23 11.24 1.49 -11.21
N ILE A 24 11.85 2.58 -11.66
CA ILE A 24 11.41 3.94 -11.29
C ILE A 24 10.58 4.49 -12.45
N ALA A 25 9.68 5.44 -12.18
CA ALA A 25 8.89 6.09 -13.21
C ALA A 25 8.78 7.60 -13.00
N MET A 26 8.60 8.31 -14.10
CA MET A 26 8.19 9.70 -14.12
C MET A 26 7.14 9.96 -15.19
N ILE A 27 6.43 11.07 -15.06
CA ILE A 27 5.32 11.44 -15.93
C ILE A 27 5.68 12.75 -16.64
N GLU A 28 5.32 12.83 -17.91
CA GLU A 28 5.36 14.05 -18.71
C GLU A 28 3.99 14.31 -19.34
N ASP A 29 3.58 15.58 -19.36
CA ASP A 29 2.30 15.96 -19.96
C ASP A 29 2.39 15.95 -21.49
N VAL A 30 1.31 15.51 -22.15
CA VAL A 30 1.28 15.36 -23.62
C VAL A 30 1.52 16.67 -24.37
N ASP A 31 1.09 17.80 -23.82
CA ASP A 31 1.30 19.13 -24.42
C ASP A 31 2.75 19.63 -24.30
N LEU A 32 3.51 19.13 -23.32
CA LEU A 32 4.92 19.47 -23.13
C LEU A 32 5.87 18.54 -23.92
N TRP A 33 5.43 17.32 -24.23
CA TRP A 33 6.24 16.31 -24.89
C TRP A 33 6.85 16.72 -26.25
N PRO A 34 6.12 17.37 -27.18
CA PRO A 34 6.70 17.78 -28.47
C PRO A 34 7.87 18.76 -28.31
N LEU A 35 7.75 19.70 -27.36
CA LEU A 35 8.80 20.68 -27.07
C LEU A 35 10.05 19.99 -26.53
N ARG A 36 9.84 18.93 -25.73
CA ARG A 36 10.92 18.11 -25.20
C ARG A 36 11.64 17.33 -26.28
N VAL A 37 10.91 16.64 -27.17
CA VAL A 37 11.49 15.86 -28.27
C VAL A 37 12.26 16.73 -29.26
N ASN A 38 11.82 17.97 -29.46
CA ASN A 38 12.49 18.95 -30.32
C ASN A 38 13.60 19.74 -29.63
N GLU A 39 13.96 19.38 -28.39
CA GLU A 39 14.95 20.08 -27.57
C GLU A 39 14.67 21.59 -27.36
N ASP A 40 13.41 22.02 -27.49
CA ASP A 40 12.98 23.41 -27.31
C ASP A 40 12.74 23.74 -25.83
N ARG A 41 13.83 24.00 -25.14
CA ARG A 41 13.82 24.33 -23.71
C ARG A 41 13.06 25.63 -23.40
N GLU A 42 13.23 26.68 -24.20
CA GLU A 42 12.58 27.97 -23.91
C GLU A 42 11.08 27.90 -24.17
N GLY A 43 10.65 27.24 -25.25
CA GLY A 43 9.24 26.96 -25.52
C GLY A 43 8.61 26.10 -24.42
N TYR A 44 9.30 25.04 -23.98
CA TYR A 44 8.85 24.21 -22.85
C TYR A 44 8.63 25.04 -21.59
N VAL A 45 9.61 25.86 -21.21
CA VAL A 45 9.53 26.68 -20.00
C VAL A 45 8.40 27.70 -20.11
N ALA A 46 8.23 28.35 -21.26
CA ALA A 46 7.17 29.32 -21.49
C ALA A 46 5.78 28.67 -21.39
N LEU A 47 5.57 27.53 -22.07
CA LEU A 47 4.29 26.81 -22.03
C LEU A 47 3.97 26.30 -20.61
N ALA A 48 4.96 25.72 -19.93
CA ALA A 48 4.80 25.20 -18.58
C ALA A 48 4.42 26.30 -17.58
N VAL A 49 5.06 27.47 -17.65
CA VAL A 49 4.74 28.61 -16.77
C VAL A 49 3.34 29.16 -17.04
N ALA A 50 2.92 29.18 -18.31
CA ALA A 50 1.60 29.72 -18.70
C ALA A 50 0.44 28.78 -18.33
N THR A 51 0.65 27.46 -18.39
CA THR A 51 -0.46 26.47 -18.35
C THR A 51 -0.45 25.58 -17.11
N LYS A 52 0.71 25.37 -16.47
CA LYS A 52 0.84 24.39 -15.38
C LYS A 52 0.76 25.04 -14.01
N LYS A 53 0.25 24.27 -13.06
CA LYS A 53 0.09 24.66 -11.66
C LYS A 53 0.89 23.72 -10.75
N SER A 54 1.39 24.28 -9.65
CA SER A 54 1.94 23.50 -8.54
C SER A 54 0.83 22.69 -7.86
N VAL A 55 1.24 21.76 -6.98
CA VAL A 55 0.33 21.03 -6.08
C VAL A 55 -0.52 21.98 -5.21
N THR A 56 -0.06 23.21 -4.97
CA THR A 56 -0.79 24.25 -4.22
C THR A 56 -1.62 25.16 -5.11
N GLY A 57 -1.78 24.85 -6.39
CA GLY A 57 -2.57 25.60 -7.36
C GLY A 57 -1.92 26.89 -7.88
N LYS A 58 -0.67 27.18 -7.50
CA LYS A 58 0.06 28.38 -7.95
C LYS A 58 0.68 28.14 -9.33
N ALA A 59 0.80 29.20 -10.14
CA ALA A 59 1.52 29.12 -11.40
C ALA A 59 2.97 28.64 -11.19
N LEU A 60 3.48 27.86 -12.13
CA LEU A 60 4.83 27.33 -12.07
C LEU A 60 5.86 28.46 -12.25
N THR A 61 6.98 28.41 -11.53
CA THR A 61 8.09 29.35 -11.76
C THR A 61 8.96 28.89 -12.92
N ARG A 62 9.66 29.80 -13.61
CA ARG A 62 10.63 29.43 -14.67
C ARG A 62 11.68 28.44 -14.15
N ASN A 63 12.14 28.60 -12.91
CA ASN A 63 13.09 27.68 -12.29
C ASN A 63 12.50 26.27 -12.09
N ALA A 64 11.24 26.16 -11.68
CA ALA A 64 10.57 24.86 -11.55
C ALA A 64 10.32 24.22 -12.92
N ALA A 65 9.86 24.98 -13.91
CA ALA A 65 9.68 24.51 -15.28
C ALA A 65 11.00 24.02 -15.90
N GLY A 66 12.09 24.76 -15.72
CA GLY A 66 13.41 24.35 -16.21
C GLY A 66 13.94 23.08 -15.52
N ARG A 67 13.58 22.85 -14.25
CA ARG A 67 13.90 21.59 -13.55
C ARG A 67 13.08 20.43 -14.12
N TRP A 68 11.81 20.64 -14.43
CA TRP A 68 10.97 19.61 -15.07
C TRP A 68 11.55 19.21 -16.42
N TYR A 69 11.93 20.20 -17.25
CA TYR A 69 12.58 19.93 -18.54
C TYR A 69 13.81 19.04 -18.39
N ASN A 70 14.70 19.30 -17.42
CA ASN A 70 15.94 18.52 -17.28
C ASN A 70 15.75 17.13 -16.64
N LEU A 71 14.61 16.88 -15.98
CA LEU A 71 14.43 15.69 -15.16
C LEU A 71 14.44 14.38 -15.96
N PRO A 72 13.82 14.28 -17.16
CA PRO A 72 13.89 13.08 -17.99
C PRO A 72 15.33 12.67 -18.36
N ASP A 73 16.23 13.62 -18.65
CA ASP A 73 17.63 13.28 -18.93
C ASP A 73 18.34 12.73 -17.71
N ILE A 74 18.15 13.37 -16.55
CA ILE A 74 18.74 12.89 -15.28
C ILE A 74 18.24 11.48 -14.97
N PHE A 75 16.97 11.22 -15.26
CA PHE A 75 16.32 9.94 -15.03
C PHE A 75 16.85 8.86 -16.00
N SER A 76 16.85 9.12 -17.30
CA SER A 76 17.24 8.16 -18.34
C SER A 76 18.72 7.76 -18.24
N HIS A 77 19.60 8.72 -17.94
CA HIS A 77 21.04 8.52 -17.81
C HIS A 77 21.48 7.99 -16.43
N SER A 78 20.56 7.86 -15.47
CA SER A 78 20.91 7.32 -14.16
C SER A 78 21.43 5.89 -14.27
N ASN A 79 22.59 5.61 -13.69
CA ASN A 79 23.20 4.28 -13.69
C ASN A 79 24.01 4.10 -12.40
N GLY A 80 23.68 3.08 -11.62
CA GLY A 80 24.25 2.86 -10.30
C GLY A 80 23.83 3.91 -9.27
N ASP A 81 22.81 4.72 -9.54
CA ASP A 81 22.32 5.73 -8.61
C ASP A 81 21.30 5.13 -7.63
N ILE A 82 21.32 5.57 -6.37
CA ILE A 82 20.35 5.13 -5.38
C ILE A 82 19.09 5.96 -5.49
N TRP A 83 17.95 5.28 -5.51
CA TRP A 83 16.63 5.90 -5.47
C TRP A 83 15.95 5.53 -4.17
N LEU A 84 15.42 6.53 -3.48
CA LEU A 84 14.71 6.41 -2.21
C LEU A 84 13.24 6.76 -2.40
N HIS A 85 12.35 6.01 -1.78
CA HIS A 85 10.92 6.32 -1.76
C HIS A 85 10.35 5.97 -0.39
N ARG A 86 9.47 6.81 0.15
CA ARG A 86 8.73 6.45 1.36
C ARG A 86 7.31 6.11 0.99
N GLU A 87 6.88 4.94 1.43
CA GLU A 87 5.49 4.49 1.38
C GLU A 87 5.03 4.20 2.81
N LYS A 88 4.04 4.98 3.28
CA LYS A 88 3.52 4.89 4.66
C LYS A 88 4.63 4.99 5.72
N ASP A 89 4.89 3.90 6.44
CA ASP A 89 5.90 3.80 7.51
C ASP A 89 7.18 3.09 7.04
N GLU A 90 7.40 2.96 5.74
CA GLU A 90 8.56 2.27 5.20
C GLU A 90 9.37 3.20 4.30
N LEU A 91 10.68 3.19 4.49
CA LEU A 91 11.62 3.74 3.52
C LEU A 91 12.10 2.61 2.62
N TRP A 92 11.83 2.76 1.34
CA TRP A 92 12.23 1.89 0.26
C TRP A 92 13.45 2.47 -0.46
N TRP A 93 14.33 1.60 -0.94
CA TRP A 93 15.45 1.99 -1.79
C TRP A 93 15.71 0.97 -2.90
N THR A 94 16.36 1.45 -3.97
CA THR A 94 16.80 0.64 -5.11
C THR A 94 18.01 1.31 -5.79
N ILE A 95 18.61 0.64 -6.78
CA ILE A 95 19.73 1.13 -7.59
C ILE A 95 19.33 1.11 -9.07
N SER A 96 19.58 2.19 -9.80
CA SER A 96 19.31 2.24 -11.24
C SER A 96 20.26 1.38 -12.06
N LYS A 97 19.71 0.71 -13.07
CA LYS A 97 20.46 -0.15 -13.97
C LYS A 97 20.96 0.62 -15.20
N PRO A 98 21.97 0.10 -15.93
CA PRO A 98 22.43 0.71 -17.17
C PRO A 98 21.39 0.64 -18.30
N ASP A 99 20.42 -0.29 -18.22
CA ASP A 99 19.38 -0.51 -19.23
C ASP A 99 18.64 0.79 -19.62
N PRO A 100 18.29 0.98 -20.90
CA PRO A 100 17.62 2.18 -21.36
C PRO A 100 16.24 2.34 -20.71
N SER A 101 15.80 3.58 -20.53
CA SER A 101 14.43 3.88 -20.15
C SER A 101 13.47 3.65 -21.31
N SER A 102 12.27 3.14 -21.03
CA SER A 102 11.16 3.08 -21.97
C SER A 102 10.20 4.24 -21.73
N THR A 103 9.52 4.70 -22.78
CA THR A 103 8.48 5.71 -22.70
C THR A 103 7.23 5.23 -23.41
N THR A 104 6.08 5.31 -22.73
CA THR A 104 4.79 4.87 -23.24
C THR A 104 3.76 5.97 -23.05
N LEU A 105 2.82 6.08 -24.00
CA LEU A 105 1.67 6.96 -23.89
C LEU A 105 0.53 6.20 -23.21
N GLU A 106 0.09 6.68 -22.05
CA GLU A 106 -0.85 5.99 -21.17
C GLU A 106 -1.98 6.91 -20.68
N LYS A 107 -3.09 6.31 -20.28
CA LYS A 107 -4.14 7.01 -19.54
C LYS A 107 -3.75 7.12 -18.06
N SER A 108 -3.73 8.33 -17.53
CA SER A 108 -3.50 8.59 -16.12
C SER A 108 -4.56 7.91 -15.26
N ARG A 109 -4.10 7.32 -14.15
CA ARG A 109 -4.95 6.78 -13.06
C ARG A 109 -4.77 7.61 -11.79
N ALA A 110 -4.16 8.78 -11.90
CA ALA A 110 -4.02 9.69 -10.78
C ALA A 110 -5.41 10.19 -10.36
N PRO A 111 -5.70 10.24 -9.05
CA PRO A 111 -6.96 10.77 -8.55
C PRO A 111 -7.22 12.21 -9.03
N GLY A 112 -8.34 12.43 -9.72
CA GLY A 112 -8.74 13.73 -10.28
C GLY A 112 -8.13 14.06 -11.65
N GLN A 113 -7.46 13.11 -12.29
CA GLN A 113 -6.91 13.23 -13.66
C GLN A 113 -7.17 11.95 -14.49
N GLU A 114 -8.13 11.13 -14.08
CA GLU A 114 -8.41 9.83 -14.67
C GLU A 114 -8.72 9.95 -16.17
N GLY A 115 -8.07 9.11 -16.98
CA GLY A 115 -8.29 9.07 -18.42
C GLY A 115 -7.53 10.13 -19.22
N THR A 116 -6.86 11.09 -18.56
CA THR A 116 -5.98 12.06 -19.24
C THR A 116 -4.77 11.35 -19.81
N MET A 117 -4.44 11.62 -21.08
CA MET A 117 -3.27 11.03 -21.72
C MET A 117 -1.99 11.68 -21.19
N ILE A 118 -1.01 10.85 -20.83
CA ILE A 118 0.30 11.24 -20.29
C ILE A 118 1.39 10.35 -20.86
N TYR A 119 2.61 10.86 -20.96
CA TYR A 119 3.77 10.01 -21.20
C TYR A 119 4.31 9.50 -19.87
N VAL A 120 4.49 8.19 -19.77
CA VAL A 120 5.12 7.55 -18.61
C VAL A 120 6.48 7.01 -19.04
N MET A 121 7.53 7.58 -18.48
CA MET A 121 8.90 7.11 -18.68
C MET A 121 9.27 6.18 -17.53
N ARG A 122 9.73 4.96 -17.83
CA ARG A 122 10.17 3.96 -16.86
C ARG A 122 11.64 3.63 -17.07
N LYS A 123 12.42 3.63 -15.98
CA LYS A 123 13.82 3.25 -16.00
C LYS A 123 14.00 1.98 -15.15
N PRO A 124 14.61 0.91 -15.69
CA PRO A 124 14.86 -0.30 -14.94
C PRO A 124 15.77 -0.06 -13.73
N VAL A 125 15.46 -0.73 -12.63
CA VAL A 125 16.22 -0.70 -11.39
C VAL A 125 16.39 -2.11 -10.83
N GLU A 126 17.20 -2.25 -9.78
CA GLU A 126 17.18 -3.44 -8.93
C GLU A 126 15.83 -3.59 -8.20
N PRO A 127 15.45 -4.79 -7.72
CA PRO A 127 14.26 -4.93 -6.91
C PRO A 127 14.27 -3.97 -5.72
N TRP A 128 13.14 -3.31 -5.46
CA TRP A 128 13.00 -2.40 -4.34
C TRP A 128 13.11 -3.13 -3.00
N SER A 129 13.85 -2.54 -2.06
CA SER A 129 14.03 -3.08 -0.72
C SER A 129 13.61 -2.08 0.34
N ASN A 130 12.83 -2.54 1.32
CA ASN A 130 12.56 -1.82 2.57
C ASN A 130 13.49 -2.28 3.72
N LYS A 131 14.58 -2.97 3.40
CA LYS A 131 15.59 -3.44 4.36
C LYS A 131 16.95 -2.86 4.02
N ASN A 132 17.74 -2.54 5.03
CA ASN A 132 19.15 -2.24 4.83
C ASN A 132 19.92 -3.49 4.35
N ARG A 133 21.17 -3.32 3.92
CA ARG A 133 22.02 -4.42 3.43
C ARG A 133 22.35 -5.50 4.46
N LYS A 134 22.10 -5.22 5.75
CA LYS A 134 22.21 -6.20 6.85
C LYS A 134 20.88 -6.89 7.17
N GLY A 135 19.81 -6.61 6.42
CA GLY A 135 18.51 -7.26 6.54
C GLY A 135 17.53 -6.59 7.52
N ALA A 136 17.93 -5.53 8.24
CA ALA A 136 17.04 -4.83 9.15
C ALA A 136 16.06 -3.93 8.38
N ARG A 137 14.79 -3.91 8.80
CA ARG A 137 13.76 -3.07 8.17
C ARG A 137 14.03 -1.58 8.37
N LEU A 138 13.83 -0.81 7.30
CA LEU A 138 13.94 0.65 7.30
C LEU A 138 12.56 1.27 7.57
N LEU A 139 12.17 1.24 8.85
CA LEU A 139 10.92 1.84 9.30
C LEU A 139 11.05 3.37 9.39
N TRP A 140 10.15 4.10 8.76
CA TRP A 140 10.14 5.56 8.77
C TRP A 140 10.08 6.10 10.20
N GLY A 141 9.18 5.55 11.03
CA GLY A 141 9.08 5.91 12.44
C GLY A 141 10.34 5.68 13.26
N ALA A 142 11.27 4.84 12.80
CA ALA A 142 12.56 4.58 13.45
C ALA A 142 13.72 5.44 12.90
N ILE A 143 13.49 6.17 11.81
CA ILE A 143 14.49 7.08 11.24
C ILE A 143 14.52 8.38 12.04
N HIS A 144 15.73 8.89 12.28
CA HIS A 144 15.93 10.15 13.01
C HIS A 144 15.11 11.33 12.44
N PRO A 145 14.44 12.17 13.26
CA PRO A 145 13.62 13.28 12.75
C PRO A 145 14.35 14.20 11.77
N VAL A 146 15.60 14.58 12.08
CA VAL A 146 16.43 15.37 11.15
C VAL A 146 16.66 14.66 9.81
N ALA A 147 16.83 13.34 9.83
CA ALA A 147 16.94 12.56 8.59
C ALA A 147 15.63 12.47 7.84
N GLN A 148 14.51 12.32 8.56
CA GLN A 148 13.18 12.34 7.95
C GLN A 148 12.94 13.63 7.14
N ASP A 149 13.43 14.78 7.61
CA ASP A 149 13.28 16.06 6.91
C ASP A 149 13.95 16.10 5.54
N PHE A 150 15.07 15.40 5.35
CA PHE A 150 15.80 15.38 4.07
C PHE A 150 15.66 14.07 3.28
N LEU A 151 15.14 13.00 3.88
CA LEU A 151 14.83 11.73 3.22
C LEU A 151 13.40 11.69 2.66
N TRP A 152 12.61 12.75 2.87
CA TRP A 152 11.28 12.90 2.33
C TRP A 152 11.17 14.16 1.50
N ASN A 153 10.64 14.04 0.27
CA ASN A 153 10.31 15.19 -0.56
C ASN A 153 8.80 15.47 -0.49
N ARG A 154 8.41 16.72 -0.68
CA ARG A 154 7.00 17.14 -0.75
C ARG A 154 6.48 17.12 -2.19
N GLY A 155 6.65 16.00 -2.89
CA GLY A 155 5.95 15.76 -4.16
C GLY A 155 6.77 16.03 -5.44
N THR A 156 8.10 15.91 -5.40
CA THR A 156 8.92 16.02 -6.63
C THR A 156 10.24 15.26 -6.47
N THR A 157 10.79 14.79 -7.58
CA THR A 157 12.09 14.11 -7.57
C THR A 157 13.21 15.10 -7.21
N VAL A 158 14.00 14.77 -6.18
CA VAL A 158 15.06 15.65 -5.66
C VAL A 158 16.36 14.86 -5.45
N ARG A 159 17.49 15.40 -5.93
CA ARG A 159 18.82 14.91 -5.58
C ARG A 159 19.16 15.30 -4.14
N LEU A 160 19.62 14.34 -3.34
CA LEU A 160 20.12 14.61 -1.99
C LEU A 160 21.33 15.52 -2.07
N ARG A 161 21.42 16.43 -1.08
CA ARG A 161 22.60 17.29 -0.95
C ARG A 161 23.81 16.48 -0.49
N PRO A 162 25.04 16.84 -0.90
CA PRO A 162 26.25 16.09 -0.56
C PRO A 162 26.38 15.77 0.94
N GLU A 163 26.02 16.71 1.81
CA GLU A 163 26.08 16.54 3.27
C GLU A 163 25.13 15.46 3.82
N ASN A 164 24.07 15.14 3.09
CA ASN A 164 23.05 14.16 3.48
C ASN A 164 23.27 12.79 2.83
N VAL A 165 24.05 12.73 1.74
CA VAL A 165 24.36 11.50 1.00
C VAL A 165 25.07 10.49 1.91
N ALA A 166 26.04 10.92 2.71
CA ALA A 166 26.77 10.04 3.62
C ALA A 166 25.86 9.37 4.66
N TYR A 167 24.88 10.11 5.22
CA TYR A 167 23.91 9.55 6.15
C TYR A 167 23.02 8.51 5.48
N ALA A 168 22.49 8.83 4.30
CA ALA A 168 21.61 7.91 3.57
C ALA A 168 22.33 6.61 3.18
N HIS A 169 23.61 6.69 2.75
CA HIS A 169 24.44 5.52 2.52
C HIS A 169 24.61 4.67 3.78
N ALA A 170 25.03 5.27 4.89
CA ALA A 170 25.20 4.56 6.15
C ALA A 170 23.91 3.87 6.60
N LEU A 171 22.76 4.56 6.47
CA LEU A 171 21.45 4.01 6.79
C LEU A 171 21.12 2.78 5.92
N ILE A 172 21.32 2.86 4.60
CA ILE A 172 21.08 1.76 3.65
C ILE A 172 22.03 0.59 3.88
N ASN A 173 23.28 0.85 4.26
CA ASN A 173 24.27 -0.18 4.53
C ASN A 173 24.11 -0.81 5.93
N GLY A 174 23.28 -0.22 6.81
CA GLY A 174 23.16 -0.64 8.19
C GLY A 174 24.41 -0.36 9.03
N GLU A 175 25.11 0.72 8.70
CA GLU A 175 26.30 1.20 9.41
C GLU A 175 25.92 1.94 10.70
N ASP A 176 26.92 2.24 11.52
CA ASP A 176 26.73 3.04 12.72
C ASP A 176 26.40 4.50 12.37
N LEU A 177 25.31 5.02 12.93
CA LEU A 177 24.82 6.38 12.71
C LEU A 177 25.17 7.34 13.87
N SER A 178 25.88 6.85 14.90
CA SER A 178 26.24 7.61 16.10
C SER A 178 26.95 8.94 15.79
N PHE A 179 27.74 9.00 14.72
CA PHE A 179 28.42 10.21 14.27
C PHE A 179 27.46 11.38 13.98
N TRP A 180 26.28 11.10 13.42
CA TRP A 180 25.25 12.13 13.19
C TRP A 180 24.38 12.32 14.42
N HIS A 181 23.94 11.22 15.05
CA HIS A 181 23.01 11.26 16.17
C HIS A 181 23.61 11.91 17.43
N SER A 182 24.93 11.93 17.55
CA SER A 182 25.63 12.58 18.66
C SER A 182 25.70 14.11 18.55
N ARG A 183 25.40 14.70 17.38
CA ARG A 183 25.48 16.15 17.12
C ARG A 183 24.41 16.91 17.91
N SER A 184 24.75 18.10 18.39
CA SER A 184 23.86 18.92 19.25
C SER A 184 22.50 19.19 18.61
N ASN A 185 22.46 19.55 17.32
CA ASN A 185 21.21 19.80 16.60
C ASN A 185 20.37 18.53 16.37
N TRP A 186 20.99 17.36 16.27
CA TRP A 186 20.27 16.09 16.14
C TRP A 186 19.67 15.65 17.48
N LYS A 187 20.44 15.72 18.58
CA LYS A 187 19.95 15.45 19.94
C LYS A 187 18.75 16.33 20.31
N LYS A 188 18.84 17.64 20.06
CA LYS A 188 17.73 18.59 20.31
C LYS A 188 16.46 18.22 19.53
N ALA A 189 16.59 17.68 18.31
CA ALA A 189 15.43 17.26 17.53
C ALA A 189 14.69 16.06 18.17
N ILE A 190 15.43 15.13 18.79
CA ILE A 190 14.84 14.03 19.56
C ILE A 190 14.12 14.56 20.80
N GLU A 191 14.78 15.42 21.58
CA GLU A 191 14.18 16.03 22.79
C GLU A 191 12.86 16.74 22.46
N ASN A 192 12.83 17.50 21.37
CA ASN A 192 11.63 18.19 20.90
C ASN A 192 10.52 17.25 20.40
N SER A 193 10.86 16.04 19.95
CA SER A 193 9.88 15.07 19.43
C SER A 193 9.02 14.40 20.52
N ARG A 194 9.39 14.56 21.81
CA ARG A 194 8.75 13.96 23.01
C ARG A 194 8.63 12.42 23.03
N LYS A 195 9.00 11.71 21.95
CA LYS A 195 8.81 10.26 21.81
C LYS A 195 10.10 9.43 21.76
N GLY A 196 11.27 10.07 21.84
CA GLY A 196 12.54 9.38 21.62
C GLY A 196 12.67 8.87 20.18
N LEU A 197 13.77 8.19 19.86
CA LEU A 197 13.91 7.48 18.59
C LEU A 197 13.51 6.01 18.80
N PRO A 198 12.41 5.52 18.21
CA PRO A 198 12.07 4.10 18.29
C PRO A 198 13.12 3.30 17.52
N SER A 199 13.73 2.30 18.14
CA SER A 199 14.50 1.30 17.41
C SER A 199 13.56 0.37 16.62
N VAL A 200 14.07 -0.34 15.60
CA VAL A 200 13.29 -1.39 14.92
C VAL A 200 12.92 -2.51 15.91
N GLU A 201 13.81 -2.79 16.86
CA GLU A 201 13.55 -3.69 17.99
C GLU A 201 12.39 -3.18 18.85
N ASP A 202 12.23 -1.86 19.01
CA ASP A 202 11.13 -1.27 19.78
C ASP A 202 9.76 -1.44 19.11
N VAL A 203 9.68 -1.57 17.78
CA VAL A 203 8.38 -1.79 17.11
C VAL A 203 7.90 -3.22 17.31
N VAL A 204 8.80 -4.20 17.11
CA VAL A 204 8.51 -5.62 17.37
C VAL A 204 8.28 -5.84 18.86
N GLY A 205 9.13 -5.27 19.71
CA GLY A 205 9.01 -5.33 21.17
C GLY A 205 7.70 -4.71 21.67
N ARG A 206 7.27 -3.56 21.14
CA ARG A 206 5.97 -2.97 21.48
C ARG A 206 4.81 -3.86 21.05
N ALA A 207 4.84 -4.41 19.84
CA ALA A 207 3.80 -5.34 19.38
C ALA A 207 3.73 -6.59 20.27
N ALA A 208 4.89 -7.18 20.59
CA ALA A 208 5.00 -8.32 21.50
C ALA A 208 4.46 -8.00 22.90
N LEU A 209 4.80 -6.82 23.44
CA LEU A 209 4.30 -6.36 24.73
C LEU A 209 2.78 -6.16 24.72
N THR A 210 2.22 -5.57 23.65
CA THR A 210 0.76 -5.42 23.50
C THR A 210 0.09 -6.79 23.44
N MET A 211 0.61 -7.73 22.65
CA MET A 211 0.07 -9.10 22.57
C MET A 211 0.15 -9.81 23.92
N ALA A 212 1.27 -9.71 24.64
CA ALA A 212 1.45 -10.27 25.98
C ALA A 212 0.51 -9.64 27.00
N TYR A 213 0.30 -8.32 26.94
CA TYR A 213 -0.64 -7.61 27.79
C TYR A 213 -2.08 -8.05 27.52
N MET A 214 -2.49 -8.13 26.25
CA MET A 214 -3.82 -8.62 25.87
C MET A 214 -4.03 -10.07 26.32
N ALA A 215 -3.03 -10.95 26.13
CA ALA A 215 -3.10 -12.33 26.59
C ALA A 215 -3.25 -12.41 28.12
N THR A 216 -2.47 -11.63 28.86
CA THR A 216 -2.53 -11.57 30.34
C THR A 216 -3.86 -11.01 30.83
N HIS A 217 -4.38 -9.97 30.16
CA HIS A 217 -5.66 -9.38 30.50
C HIS A 217 -6.81 -10.35 30.20
N THR A 218 -6.80 -11.00 29.03
CA THR A 218 -7.80 -12.01 28.68
C THR A 218 -7.74 -13.20 29.63
N SER A 219 -6.56 -13.69 30.01
CA SER A 219 -6.43 -14.83 30.94
C SER A 219 -6.91 -14.48 32.35
N ALA A 220 -6.61 -13.28 32.85
CA ALA A 220 -7.11 -12.82 34.14
C ALA A 220 -8.64 -12.74 34.19
N ASN A 221 -9.28 -12.40 33.07
CA ASN A 221 -10.74 -12.30 32.94
C ASN A 221 -11.42 -13.59 32.46
N SER A 222 -10.65 -14.63 32.10
CA SER A 222 -11.16 -15.92 31.61
C SER A 222 -10.89 -17.02 32.65
N ASN A 223 -11.27 -16.77 33.89
CA ASN A 223 -11.05 -17.62 35.07
C ASN A 223 -12.04 -18.80 35.20
N GLY A 224 -12.68 -19.23 34.09
CA GLY A 224 -13.67 -20.30 34.08
C GLY A 224 -15.07 -19.89 34.56
N GLN A 225 -15.34 -18.59 34.71
CA GLN A 225 -16.66 -18.08 35.08
C GLN A 225 -17.74 -18.39 34.03
N GLU A 226 -18.95 -18.68 34.49
CA GLU A 226 -20.14 -18.76 33.64
C GLU A 226 -20.62 -17.35 33.30
N VAL A 227 -20.83 -17.08 32.00
CA VAL A 227 -21.30 -15.79 31.51
C VAL A 227 -22.66 -15.96 30.85
N THR A 228 -23.67 -15.27 31.39
CA THR A 228 -24.99 -15.17 30.76
C THR A 228 -24.89 -14.34 29.49
N ARG A 229 -25.04 -14.96 28.33
CA ARG A 229 -25.07 -14.26 27.04
C ARG A 229 -26.50 -14.02 26.58
N THR A 230 -26.75 -12.83 26.03
CA THR A 230 -28.00 -12.57 25.30
C THR A 230 -27.88 -13.17 23.91
N ILE A 231 -28.80 -14.07 23.55
CA ILE A 231 -28.88 -14.64 22.21
C ILE A 231 -29.63 -13.64 21.32
N LYS A 232 -29.01 -13.22 20.20
CA LYS A 232 -29.65 -12.32 19.22
C LYS A 232 -30.97 -12.94 18.74
N ASN A 233 -32.04 -12.15 18.71
CA ASN A 233 -33.31 -12.59 18.12
C ASN A 233 -33.13 -12.77 16.60
N LYS A 234 -33.43 -13.97 16.10
CA LYS A 234 -33.29 -14.32 14.68
C LYS A 234 -34.61 -14.87 14.17
N GLU A 235 -35.32 -14.06 13.41
CA GLU A 235 -36.60 -14.42 12.81
C GLU A 235 -36.42 -14.90 11.37
N VAL A 236 -37.32 -15.78 10.94
CA VAL A 236 -37.46 -16.20 9.54
C VAL A 236 -38.66 -15.46 8.96
N LYS A 237 -38.42 -14.52 8.04
CA LYS A 237 -39.46 -13.68 7.46
C LYS A 237 -40.03 -14.24 6.16
N PHE A 238 -40.14 -15.55 6.08
CA PHE A 238 -40.78 -16.28 4.99
C PHE A 238 -42.08 -16.89 5.49
N ALA A 239 -43.10 -16.95 4.64
CA ALA A 239 -44.43 -17.38 5.07
C ALA A 239 -44.47 -18.85 5.53
N ASN A 240 -43.63 -19.71 4.96
CA ASN A 240 -43.44 -21.09 5.38
C ASN A 240 -42.11 -21.66 4.86
N ASN A 241 -41.76 -22.86 5.32
CA ASN A 241 -40.51 -23.53 4.96
C ASN A 241 -40.40 -23.90 3.47
N SER A 242 -41.52 -24.14 2.77
CA SER A 242 -41.48 -24.45 1.33
C SER A 242 -41.02 -23.24 0.53
N ILE A 243 -41.64 -22.08 0.77
CA ILE A 243 -41.27 -20.83 0.11
C ILE A 243 -39.83 -20.44 0.45
N PHE A 244 -39.41 -20.70 1.69
CA PHE A 244 -38.03 -20.44 2.10
C PHE A 244 -37.03 -21.37 1.38
N ALA A 245 -37.34 -22.67 1.28
CA ALA A 245 -36.50 -23.62 0.57
C ALA A 245 -36.41 -23.30 -0.93
N ASP A 246 -37.53 -22.90 -1.55
CA ASP A 246 -37.56 -22.46 -2.95
C ASP A 246 -36.68 -21.22 -3.14
N TYR A 247 -36.77 -20.23 -2.25
CA TYR A 247 -35.89 -19.06 -2.28
C TYR A 247 -34.40 -19.44 -2.15
N VAL A 248 -34.05 -20.34 -1.24
CA VAL A 248 -32.67 -20.80 -1.07
C VAL A 248 -32.18 -21.58 -2.29
N LYS A 249 -33.05 -22.39 -2.92
CA LYS A 249 -32.73 -23.09 -4.17
C LYS A 249 -32.44 -22.10 -5.30
N GLU A 250 -33.29 -21.12 -5.52
CA GLU A 250 -33.08 -20.07 -6.53
C GLU A 250 -31.79 -19.29 -6.25
N LEU A 251 -31.46 -19.05 -4.98
CA LEU A 251 -30.22 -18.39 -4.58
C LEU A 251 -28.98 -19.24 -4.93
N ILE A 252 -29.01 -20.56 -4.70
CA ILE A 252 -27.93 -21.48 -5.09
C ILE A 252 -27.71 -21.43 -6.61
N LEU A 253 -28.80 -21.50 -7.38
CA LEU A 253 -28.74 -21.48 -8.85
C LEU A 253 -28.25 -20.13 -9.37
N ALA A 254 -28.73 -19.02 -8.81
CA ALA A 254 -28.29 -17.67 -9.19
C ALA A 254 -26.81 -17.40 -8.85
N GLN A 255 -26.26 -18.11 -7.86
CA GLN A 255 -24.84 -18.10 -7.52
C GLN A 255 -24.00 -19.09 -8.34
N GLU A 256 -24.60 -19.76 -9.33
CA GLU A 256 -23.92 -20.76 -10.18
C GLU A 256 -23.26 -21.88 -9.35
N GLU A 257 -23.95 -22.32 -8.29
CA GLU A 257 -23.48 -23.38 -7.38
C GLU A 257 -22.10 -23.09 -6.73
N ALA A 258 -21.74 -21.81 -6.64
CA ALA A 258 -20.50 -21.35 -6.02
C ALA A 258 -20.76 -20.61 -4.69
N CYS A 259 -19.77 -20.69 -3.79
CA CYS A 259 -19.74 -19.94 -2.55
C CYS A 259 -19.69 -18.43 -2.83
N ALA A 260 -20.68 -17.69 -2.34
CA ALA A 260 -20.82 -16.27 -2.60
C ALA A 260 -19.62 -15.41 -2.19
N ILE A 261 -18.81 -15.86 -1.21
CA ILE A 261 -17.67 -15.11 -0.67
C ILE A 261 -16.34 -15.50 -1.35
N THR A 262 -16.11 -16.79 -1.58
CA THR A 262 -14.81 -17.30 -2.05
C THR A 262 -14.78 -17.70 -3.52
N GLY A 263 -15.96 -17.94 -4.12
CA GLY A 263 -16.09 -18.51 -5.46
C GLY A 263 -15.78 -20.01 -5.54
N LEU A 264 -15.54 -20.69 -4.41
CA LEU A 264 -15.30 -22.13 -4.40
C LEU A 264 -16.59 -22.91 -4.72
N PRO A 265 -16.48 -24.10 -5.36
CA PRO A 265 -17.65 -24.93 -5.64
C PRO A 265 -18.33 -25.37 -4.33
N LEU A 266 -19.65 -25.29 -4.29
CA LEU A 266 -20.44 -25.82 -3.19
C LEU A 266 -20.52 -27.34 -3.29
N GLN A 267 -20.59 -28.01 -2.14
CA GLN A 267 -20.94 -29.42 -2.07
C GLN A 267 -22.27 -29.62 -1.34
N TYR A 268 -22.94 -30.74 -1.57
CA TYR A 268 -24.27 -30.99 -1.03
C TYR A 268 -24.26 -32.07 0.06
N PRO A 269 -25.17 -32.01 1.04
CA PRO A 269 -25.30 -33.06 2.04
C PRO A 269 -25.45 -34.45 1.40
N ASN A 270 -24.73 -35.44 1.92
CA ASN A 270 -24.67 -36.83 1.44
C ASN A 270 -23.91 -37.06 0.12
N GLU A 271 -23.41 -36.00 -0.52
CA GLU A 271 -22.63 -36.07 -1.78
C GLU A 271 -21.28 -35.33 -1.68
N ALA A 272 -20.92 -34.87 -0.48
CA ALA A 272 -19.72 -34.09 -0.24
C ALA A 272 -18.48 -34.94 0.02
N ASP A 273 -17.38 -34.62 -0.67
CA ASP A 273 -16.04 -35.16 -0.41
C ASP A 273 -15.40 -34.52 0.83
N ASP A 274 -15.74 -33.26 1.13
CA ASP A 274 -15.26 -32.53 2.30
C ASP A 274 -16.45 -31.92 3.07
N PRO A 275 -16.69 -32.34 4.33
CA PRO A 275 -17.76 -31.79 5.17
C PRO A 275 -17.70 -30.26 5.35
N GLU A 276 -16.53 -29.65 5.20
CA GLU A 276 -16.33 -28.20 5.29
C GLU A 276 -16.77 -27.44 4.03
N MET A 277 -16.86 -28.14 2.90
CA MET A 277 -17.29 -27.61 1.61
C MET A 277 -18.81 -27.66 1.40
N ILE A 278 -19.54 -28.34 2.30
CA ILE A 278 -21.01 -28.42 2.26
C ILE A 278 -21.62 -27.01 2.28
N CYS A 279 -22.62 -26.78 1.43
CA CYS A 279 -23.34 -25.52 1.35
C CYS A 279 -24.01 -25.16 2.70
N SER A 280 -23.91 -23.89 3.07
CA SER A 280 -24.44 -23.34 4.31
C SER A 280 -25.08 -21.99 4.04
N LEU A 281 -26.22 -21.73 4.69
CA LEU A 281 -26.91 -20.46 4.57
C LEU A 281 -26.29 -19.42 5.52
N ASP A 282 -25.84 -18.31 4.97
CA ASP A 282 -25.26 -17.18 5.70
C ASP A 282 -26.13 -15.92 5.56
N ARG A 283 -26.14 -15.09 6.61
CA ARG A 283 -26.77 -13.77 6.57
C ARG A 283 -25.70 -12.74 6.24
N ILE A 284 -25.93 -11.94 5.20
CA ILE A 284 -24.99 -10.89 4.78
C ILE A 284 -24.80 -9.90 5.93
N ASP A 285 -25.91 -9.39 6.48
CA ASP A 285 -25.96 -8.70 7.75
C ASP A 285 -26.29 -9.68 8.89
N SER A 286 -25.28 -9.93 9.73
CA SER A 286 -25.35 -10.83 10.89
C SER A 286 -26.27 -10.32 12.01
N ASP A 287 -26.58 -9.01 12.04
CA ASP A 287 -27.52 -8.39 12.96
C ASP A 287 -28.97 -8.41 12.42
N GLY A 288 -29.14 -8.66 11.12
CA GLY A 288 -30.45 -8.82 10.47
C GLY A 288 -31.09 -10.21 10.62
N HIS A 289 -32.23 -10.39 9.95
CA HIS A 289 -33.04 -11.62 10.00
C HIS A 289 -32.83 -12.52 8.77
N TYR A 290 -33.43 -13.71 8.77
CA TYR A 290 -33.50 -14.54 7.57
C TYR A 290 -34.64 -14.01 6.68
N GLU A 291 -34.28 -13.12 5.76
CA GLU A 291 -35.20 -12.43 4.86
C GLU A 291 -34.59 -12.28 3.46
N ALA A 292 -35.45 -12.11 2.46
CA ALA A 292 -35.00 -11.91 1.09
C ALA A 292 -34.06 -10.70 0.98
N GLY A 293 -32.98 -10.85 0.22
CA GLY A 293 -31.93 -9.83 0.08
C GLY A 293 -30.87 -9.79 1.19
N ASN A 294 -31.08 -10.45 2.34
CA ASN A 294 -30.07 -10.55 3.40
C ASN A 294 -29.39 -11.92 3.48
N LEU A 295 -29.57 -12.78 2.48
CA LEU A 295 -29.10 -14.16 2.49
C LEU A 295 -28.16 -14.45 1.32
N GLN A 296 -27.15 -15.27 1.59
CA GLN A 296 -26.21 -15.82 0.62
C GLN A 296 -25.87 -17.27 0.97
N VAL A 297 -25.50 -18.08 -0.02
CA VAL A 297 -25.03 -19.46 0.21
C VAL A 297 -23.52 -19.52 0.11
N VAL A 298 -22.88 -20.12 1.11
CA VAL A 298 -21.42 -20.20 1.24
C VAL A 298 -20.99 -21.61 1.66
N CYS A 299 -19.71 -21.95 1.53
CA CYS A 299 -19.19 -23.18 2.13
C CYS A 299 -19.29 -23.11 3.66
N ARG A 300 -19.48 -24.25 4.32
CA ARG A 300 -19.64 -24.36 5.77
C ARG A 300 -18.48 -23.73 6.56
N PHE A 301 -17.23 -23.95 6.14
CA PHE A 301 -16.09 -23.34 6.81
C PHE A 301 -16.11 -21.81 6.71
N VAL A 302 -16.56 -21.28 5.56
CA VAL A 302 -16.64 -19.84 5.31
C VAL A 302 -17.67 -19.19 6.23
N ASN A 303 -18.85 -19.80 6.39
CA ASN A 303 -19.86 -19.32 7.34
C ASN A 303 -19.32 -19.30 8.77
N ARG A 304 -18.62 -20.36 9.18
CA ARG A 304 -17.98 -20.44 10.51
C ARG A 304 -16.90 -19.37 10.70
N TRP A 305 -16.08 -19.10 9.68
CA TRP A 305 -15.00 -18.11 9.74
C TRP A 305 -15.54 -16.68 9.75
N LYS A 306 -16.58 -16.39 8.97
CA LYS A 306 -17.24 -15.08 8.99
C LYS A 306 -17.92 -14.86 10.35
N SER A 307 -18.63 -15.86 10.86
CA SER A 307 -19.39 -15.78 12.11
C SER A 307 -20.31 -14.55 12.11
N ASP A 308 -20.08 -13.58 12.99
CA ASP A 308 -20.80 -12.33 13.10
C ASP A 308 -20.00 -11.12 12.56
N SER A 309 -18.87 -11.36 11.91
CA SER A 309 -18.06 -10.33 11.28
C SER A 309 -18.82 -9.63 10.14
N ASN A 310 -18.44 -8.39 9.87
CA ASN A 310 -18.94 -7.63 8.73
C ASN A 310 -18.55 -8.32 7.40
N ASP A 311 -19.52 -8.51 6.51
CA ASP A 311 -19.35 -9.25 5.26
C ASP A 311 -18.31 -8.61 4.30
N ASN A 312 -18.35 -7.28 4.11
CA ASN A 312 -17.43 -6.57 3.22
C ASN A 312 -15.97 -6.67 3.70
N GLU A 313 -15.77 -6.50 5.01
CA GLU A 313 -14.44 -6.63 5.59
C GLU A 313 -13.92 -8.06 5.50
N PHE A 314 -14.78 -9.06 5.73
CA PHE A 314 -14.40 -10.46 5.59
C PHE A 314 -14.00 -10.81 4.15
N ARG A 315 -14.77 -10.37 3.15
CA ARG A 315 -14.42 -10.51 1.72
C ARG A 315 -13.06 -9.90 1.40
N ARG A 316 -12.77 -8.71 1.94
CA ARG A 316 -11.47 -8.05 1.77
C ARG A 316 -10.32 -8.90 2.33
N LEU A 317 -10.51 -9.53 3.49
CA LEU A 317 -9.52 -10.41 4.13
C LEU A 317 -9.31 -11.72 3.35
N ILE A 318 -10.38 -12.34 2.84
CA ILE A 318 -10.28 -13.51 1.95
C ILE A 318 -9.48 -13.18 0.69
N GLY A 319 -9.72 -12.01 0.08
CA GLY A 319 -8.94 -11.56 -1.08
C GLY A 319 -7.45 -11.39 -0.76
N ILE A 320 -7.08 -11.01 0.47
CA ILE A 320 -5.68 -10.97 0.91
C ILE A 320 -5.11 -12.40 1.00
N LEU A 321 -5.85 -13.32 1.63
CA LEU A 321 -5.43 -14.71 1.80
C LEU A 321 -5.19 -15.41 0.46
N GLN A 322 -6.08 -15.22 -0.52
CA GLN A 322 -5.93 -15.80 -1.85
C GLN A 322 -4.72 -15.28 -2.63
N ARG A 323 -4.23 -14.07 -2.31
CA ARG A 323 -3.03 -13.47 -2.93
C ARG A 323 -1.73 -13.81 -2.19
N SER A 324 -1.82 -14.33 -0.98
CA SER A 324 -0.66 -14.75 -0.21
C SER A 324 -0.26 -16.17 -0.59
N THR A 325 1.02 -16.39 -0.87
CA THR A 325 1.59 -17.75 -0.95
C THR A 325 2.28 -18.05 0.38
N PRO A 326 1.75 -18.96 1.21
CA PRO A 326 2.48 -19.40 2.39
C PRO A 326 3.71 -20.19 1.93
N ALA A 327 4.88 -19.90 2.50
CA ALA A 327 6.01 -20.80 2.44
C ALA A 327 5.77 -21.88 3.51
N PHE A 328 5.44 -23.10 3.08
CA PHE A 328 5.35 -24.26 3.95
C PHE A 328 6.67 -25.03 3.98
#